data_AF-A0A673JVF8-F1
#
_entry.id   AF-A0A673JVF8-F1
#
_cell.length_a   1.000
_cell.length_b   1.000
_cell.length_c   1.000
_cell.angle_alpha   90.00
_cell.angle_beta   90.00
_cell.angle_gamma   90.00
#
_symmetry.space_group_name_H-M   'P 1'
#
loop_
_entity.id
_entity.type
_entity.pdbx_description
1 polymer ?
#
loop_
_entity_poly.entity_id
_entity_poly.type
_entity_poly.pdbx_seq_one_letter_code
_entity_poly.pdbx_strand_id
1 'polypeptide(L)'
;MFNIFMPCHFYQIRFALWGALFCGLSLCNQHTLVLYVVIIIPWALLHLYTHNGLSFFGLVSLGTCFLAGFVPYVYLPISSYLNRARWSWGDQTSLHGLLTHLLRAEYGTFSLFQCIQMQYHHKTFLINGIYLTPRLRCVFIGLIVTMVSTYSVFFAWRANLNIEKPLLLGVVERFWLQADAGVCVLAGLGLSWAVCWLNGRLGWGTLWNTGAWILTAGLISHMISLNHK
;
A
#
# COMPACT_ATOMS: atom_id res chain seq x y z
N MET A 1 -8.54 35.42 23.59
CA MET A 1 -8.54 35.90 22.19
C MET A 1 -7.35 35.28 21.46
N PHE A 2 -7.51 34.06 20.92
CA PHE A 2 -6.51 33.40 20.07
C PHE A 2 -7.29 32.62 19.01
N ASN A 3 -7.15 33.01 17.74
CA ASN A 3 -7.88 32.39 16.63
C ASN A 3 -7.28 31.02 16.29
N ILE A 4 -7.87 29.93 16.80
CA ILE A 4 -7.56 28.56 16.37
C ILE A 4 -8.42 28.20 15.14
N PHE A 5 -8.47 29.13 14.17
CA PHE A 5 -8.96 28.87 12.82
C PHE A 5 -7.75 28.78 11.89
N MET A 6 -6.92 27.75 12.07
CA MET A 6 -5.98 27.37 11.01
C MET A 6 -6.80 26.93 9.79
N PRO A 7 -6.51 27.43 8.58
CA PRO A 7 -7.24 27.01 7.39
C PRO A 7 -6.99 25.52 7.13
N CYS A 8 -8.07 24.73 7.09
CA CYS A 8 -8.08 23.27 6.89
C CYS A 8 -7.17 22.81 5.72
N HIS A 9 -7.12 23.63 4.67
CA HIS A 9 -6.21 23.55 3.52
C HIS A 9 -4.73 23.25 3.89
N PHE A 10 -4.19 23.87 4.94
CA PHE A 10 -2.76 23.75 5.27
C PHE A 10 -2.38 22.39 5.85
N TYR A 11 -3.32 21.68 6.49
CA TYR A 11 -3.11 20.31 6.94
C TYR A 11 -3.19 19.32 5.75
N GLN A 12 -4.13 19.53 4.83
CA GLN A 12 -4.32 18.66 3.66
C GLN A 12 -3.05 18.60 2.79
N ILE A 13 -2.43 19.75 2.46
CA ILE A 13 -1.19 19.77 1.68
C ILE A 13 -0.01 19.10 2.43
N ARG A 14 0.09 19.26 3.76
CA ARG A 14 1.12 18.59 4.57
C ARG A 14 1.00 17.07 4.51
N PHE A 15 -0.21 16.52 4.65
CA PHE A 15 -0.44 15.08 4.50
C PHE A 15 -0.16 14.60 3.06
N ALA A 16 -0.49 15.40 2.04
CA ALA A 16 -0.17 15.08 0.65
C ALA A 16 1.35 15.05 0.38
N LEU A 17 2.14 15.95 0.98
CA LEU A 17 3.61 15.97 0.86
C LEU A 17 4.25 14.73 1.50
N TRP A 18 3.81 14.35 2.71
CA TRP A 18 4.22 13.08 3.33
C TRP A 18 3.79 11.88 2.49
N GLY A 19 2.56 11.88 1.98
CA GLY A 19 2.06 10.84 1.08
C GLY A 19 2.90 10.70 -0.19
N ALA A 20 3.28 11.81 -0.82
CA ALA A 20 4.15 11.83 -1.99
C ALA A 20 5.54 11.24 -1.67
N LEU A 21 6.16 11.67 -0.56
CA LEU A 21 7.44 11.13 -0.09
C LEU A 21 7.38 9.62 0.17
N PHE A 22 6.35 9.15 0.88
CA PHE A 22 6.16 7.72 1.15
C PHE A 22 5.82 6.91 -0.12
N CYS A 23 5.13 7.49 -1.11
CA CYS A 23 4.93 6.83 -2.41
C CYS A 23 6.27 6.63 -3.15
N GLY A 24 7.18 7.61 -3.13
CA GLY A 24 8.52 7.45 -3.69
C GLY A 24 9.36 6.41 -2.94
N LEU A 25 9.40 6.50 -1.60
CA LEU A 25 10.13 5.54 -0.74
C LEU A 25 9.61 4.10 -0.89
N SER A 26 8.30 3.91 -1.02
CA SER A 26 7.71 2.57 -1.15
C SER A 26 7.93 1.95 -2.54
N LEU A 27 7.98 2.78 -3.60
CA LEU A 27 8.44 2.33 -4.93
C LEU A 27 9.91 1.88 -4.91
N CYS A 28 10.76 2.47 -4.06
CA CYS A 28 12.15 2.04 -3.90
C CYS A 28 12.29 0.63 -3.32
N ASN A 29 11.33 0.23 -2.48
CA ASN A 29 11.28 -1.11 -1.92
C ASN A 29 10.69 -2.09 -2.95
N GLN A 30 9.51 -1.76 -3.50
CA GLN A 30 8.68 -2.71 -4.25
C GLN A 30 8.01 -2.07 -5.47
N HIS A 31 8.54 -2.33 -6.67
CA HIS A 31 8.00 -1.79 -7.93
C HIS A 31 6.53 -2.19 -8.21
N THR A 32 6.04 -3.33 -7.72
CA THR A 32 4.63 -3.74 -7.93
C THR A 32 3.62 -2.81 -7.22
N LEU A 33 4.09 -1.98 -6.28
CA LEU A 33 3.33 -0.91 -5.66
C LEU A 33 2.96 0.23 -6.63
N VAL A 34 3.55 0.27 -7.84
CA VAL A 34 3.11 1.18 -8.92
C VAL A 34 1.62 1.06 -9.22
N LEU A 35 1.05 -0.14 -9.08
CA LEU A 35 -0.39 -0.39 -9.28
C LEU A 35 -1.26 0.33 -8.25
N TYR A 36 -0.78 0.49 -7.02
CA TYR A 36 -1.44 1.29 -5.98
C TYR A 36 -1.25 2.79 -6.27
N VAL A 37 -0.03 3.20 -6.63
CA VAL A 37 0.34 4.60 -6.89
C VAL A 37 -0.45 5.21 -8.06
N VAL A 38 -0.61 4.46 -9.16
CA VAL A 38 -1.37 4.87 -10.35
C VAL A 38 -2.87 5.08 -10.05
N ILE A 39 -3.43 4.46 -9.01
CA ILE A 39 -4.82 4.67 -8.60
C ILE A 39 -4.93 5.82 -7.59
N ILE A 40 -4.05 5.85 -6.58
CA ILE A 40 -4.17 6.81 -5.46
C ILE A 40 -3.70 8.23 -5.84
N ILE A 41 -2.68 8.40 -6.70
CA ILE A 41 -2.17 9.72 -7.08
C ILE A 41 -3.22 10.53 -7.88
N PRO A 42 -3.83 10.01 -8.97
CA PRO A 42 -4.84 10.77 -9.71
C PRO A 42 -6.04 11.13 -8.83
N TRP A 43 -6.47 10.24 -7.94
CA TRP A 43 -7.54 10.54 -6.99
C TRP A 43 -7.14 11.64 -5.99
N ALA A 44 -5.94 11.56 -5.40
CA ALA A 44 -5.45 12.56 -4.45
C ALA A 44 -5.28 13.94 -5.09
N LEU A 45 -4.77 14.00 -6.32
CA LEU A 45 -4.65 15.24 -7.09
C LEU A 45 -6.03 15.80 -7.47
N LEU A 46 -6.97 14.97 -7.94
CA LEU A 46 -8.33 15.40 -8.25
C LEU A 46 -9.07 15.92 -7.02
N HIS A 47 -8.91 15.24 -5.87
CA HIS A 47 -9.48 15.68 -4.59
C HIS A 47 -8.90 17.03 -4.16
N LEU A 48 -7.57 17.19 -4.24
CA LEU A 48 -6.89 18.44 -3.86
C LEU A 48 -7.23 19.59 -4.82
N TYR A 49 -7.38 19.32 -6.12
CA TYR A 49 -7.85 20.29 -7.12
C TYR A 49 -9.30 20.73 -6.84
N THR A 50 -10.22 19.78 -6.65
CA THR A 50 -11.66 20.05 -6.42
C THR A 50 -11.91 20.89 -5.17
N HIS A 51 -11.07 20.74 -4.14
CA HIS A 51 -11.16 21.52 -2.90
C HIS A 51 -10.35 22.85 -2.93
N ASN A 52 -9.92 23.32 -4.11
CA ASN A 52 -9.07 24.51 -4.28
C ASN A 52 -7.75 24.45 -3.47
N GLY A 53 -7.27 23.24 -3.18
CA GLY A 53 -6.05 23.00 -2.40
C GLY A 53 -4.75 22.94 -3.23
N LEU A 54 -4.87 22.93 -4.56
CA LEU A 54 -3.76 22.68 -5.49
C LEU A 54 -3.29 23.97 -6.17
N SER A 55 -2.23 24.59 -5.62
CA SER A 55 -1.44 25.63 -6.30
C SER A 55 -0.38 24.98 -7.19
N PHE A 56 0.10 25.69 -8.23
CA PHE A 56 1.24 25.28 -9.06
C PHE A 56 2.48 24.96 -8.20
N PHE A 57 2.81 25.82 -7.23
CA PHE A 57 3.91 25.57 -6.29
C PHE A 57 3.66 24.35 -5.40
N GLY A 58 2.39 24.06 -5.07
CA GLY A 58 1.99 22.84 -4.36
C GLY A 58 2.22 21.59 -5.20
N LEU A 59 1.86 21.62 -6.49
CA LEU A 59 2.10 20.53 -7.43
C LEU A 59 3.60 20.27 -7.63
N VAL A 60 4.40 21.33 -7.81
CA VAL A 60 5.88 21.23 -7.87
C VAL A 60 6.42 20.63 -6.58
N SER A 61 5.98 21.11 -5.41
CA SER A 61 6.43 20.60 -4.11
C SER A 61 6.06 19.12 -3.90
N LEU A 62 4.88 18.69 -4.32
CA LEU A 62 4.46 17.27 -4.30
C LEU A 62 5.36 16.43 -5.22
N GLY A 63 5.65 16.92 -6.44
CA GLY A 63 6.57 16.27 -7.36
C GLY A 63 7.98 16.14 -6.79
N THR A 64 8.53 17.21 -6.18
CA THR A 64 9.86 17.15 -5.54
C THR A 64 9.89 16.24 -4.32
N CYS A 65 8.82 16.18 -3.52
CA CYS A 65 8.73 15.24 -2.40
C CYS A 65 8.65 13.78 -2.88
N PHE A 66 7.89 13.50 -3.95
CA PHE A 66 7.85 12.19 -4.58
C PHE A 66 9.23 11.76 -5.10
N LEU A 67 9.93 12.65 -5.84
CA LEU A 67 11.28 12.41 -6.32
C LEU A 67 12.31 12.28 -5.20
N ALA A 68 12.18 13.04 -4.11
CA ALA A 68 13.02 12.88 -2.91
C ALA A 68 12.84 11.50 -2.24
N GLY A 69 11.71 10.83 -2.46
CA GLY A 69 11.51 9.45 -2.05
C GLY A 69 12.42 8.45 -2.77
N PHE A 70 13.00 8.82 -3.94
CA PHE A 70 13.95 8.01 -4.71
C PHE A 70 15.42 8.18 -4.28
N VAL A 71 15.70 9.02 -3.28
CA VAL A 71 17.06 9.19 -2.71
C VAL A 71 17.76 7.86 -2.34
N PRO A 72 17.08 6.81 -1.82
CA PRO A 72 17.74 5.52 -1.55
C PRO A 72 18.40 4.88 -2.78
N TYR A 73 17.90 5.12 -4.00
CA TYR A 73 18.55 4.59 -5.21
C TYR A 73 19.84 5.31 -5.57
N VAL A 74 20.04 6.56 -5.13
CA VAL A 74 21.29 7.31 -5.36
C VAL A 74 22.48 6.65 -4.65
N TYR A 75 22.22 5.87 -3.60
CA TYR A 75 23.25 5.05 -2.94
C TYR A 75 23.85 3.97 -3.85
N LEU A 76 23.10 3.45 -4.84
CA LEU A 76 23.57 2.40 -5.74
C LEU A 76 24.78 2.83 -6.60
N PRO A 77 24.71 3.88 -7.45
CA PRO A 77 25.87 4.31 -8.24
C PRO A 77 27.04 4.76 -7.36
N ILE A 78 26.77 5.39 -6.20
CA ILE A 78 27.81 5.81 -5.25
C ILE A 78 28.56 4.60 -4.67
N SER A 79 27.84 3.58 -4.19
CA SER A 79 28.45 2.38 -3.60
C SER A 79 29.16 1.50 -4.63
N SER A 80 28.69 1.53 -5.89
CA SER A 80 29.33 0.91 -7.05
C SER A 80 30.65 1.61 -7.39
N TYR A 81 30.63 2.94 -7.58
CA TYR A 81 31.84 3.75 -7.85
C TYR A 81 32.92 3.61 -6.77
N LEU A 82 32.51 3.58 -5.50
CA LEU A 82 33.44 3.44 -4.37
C LEU A 82 33.89 1.99 -4.10
N ASN A 83 33.45 1.00 -4.91
CA ASN A 83 33.67 -0.44 -4.68
C ASN A 83 33.36 -0.89 -3.24
N ARG A 84 32.35 -0.27 -2.61
CA ARG A 84 31.93 -0.55 -1.22
C ARG A 84 30.89 -1.67 -1.14
N ALA A 85 30.21 -1.98 -2.23
CA ALA A 85 29.23 -3.05 -2.28
C ALA A 85 29.93 -4.43 -2.24
N ARG A 86 29.66 -5.22 -1.19
CA ARG A 86 30.16 -6.62 -1.09
C ARG A 86 29.54 -7.55 -2.13
N TRP A 87 28.33 -7.20 -2.61
CA TRP A 87 27.58 -7.91 -3.63
C TRP A 87 26.75 -6.87 -4.41
N SER A 88 27.07 -6.68 -5.69
CA SER A 88 26.31 -5.84 -6.64
C SER A 88 25.86 -6.68 -7.83
N TRP A 89 24.69 -6.34 -8.39
CA TRP A 89 24.11 -6.98 -9.58
C TRP A 89 24.33 -6.06 -10.78
N GLY A 90 25.35 -6.37 -11.58
CA GLY A 90 25.82 -5.56 -12.69
C GLY A 90 26.69 -4.35 -12.26
N ASP A 91 27.04 -3.53 -13.23
CA ASP A 91 27.67 -2.21 -13.03
C ASP A 91 26.59 -1.12 -13.10
N GLN A 92 26.45 -0.32 -12.03
CA GLN A 92 25.46 0.75 -11.90
C GLN A 92 26.07 2.15 -12.06
N THR A 93 27.35 2.26 -12.45
CA THR A 93 28.00 3.56 -12.68
C THR A 93 27.52 4.26 -13.95
N SER A 94 27.06 3.49 -14.94
CA SER A 94 26.44 4.01 -16.16
C SER A 94 24.92 4.23 -16.00
N LEU A 95 24.38 5.25 -16.68
CA LEU A 95 22.92 5.49 -16.72
C LEU A 95 22.15 4.28 -17.27
N HIS A 96 22.73 3.55 -18.24
CA HIS A 96 22.13 2.31 -18.74
C HIS A 96 22.08 1.25 -17.64
N GLY A 97 23.19 0.95 -16.95
CA GLY A 97 23.22 -0.05 -15.89
C GLY A 97 22.29 0.30 -14.72
N LEU A 98 22.24 1.58 -14.35
CA LEU A 98 21.28 2.09 -13.36
C LEU A 98 19.83 1.90 -13.83
N LEU A 99 19.49 2.18 -15.09
CA LEU A 99 18.15 1.93 -15.64
C LEU A 99 17.83 0.44 -15.74
N THR A 100 18.77 -0.42 -16.15
CA THR A 100 18.61 -1.88 -16.18
C THR A 100 18.30 -2.42 -14.77
N HIS A 101 18.99 -1.90 -13.75
CA HIS A 101 18.77 -2.26 -12.35
C HIS A 101 17.44 -1.71 -11.81
N LEU A 102 17.10 -0.44 -12.07
CA LEU A 102 15.82 0.18 -11.67
C LEU A 102 14.61 -0.47 -12.34
N LEU A 103 14.70 -0.80 -13.62
CA LEU A 103 13.65 -1.52 -14.35
C LEU A 103 13.63 -3.01 -14.00
N ARG A 104 14.61 -3.48 -13.19
CA ARG A 104 14.79 -4.88 -12.79
C ARG A 104 14.81 -5.84 -13.99
N ALA A 105 15.37 -5.38 -15.10
CA ALA A 105 15.36 -6.09 -16.38
C ALA A 105 16.18 -7.38 -16.37
N GLU A 106 17.18 -7.49 -15.48
CA GLU A 106 18.02 -8.69 -15.33
C GLU A 106 17.25 -9.92 -14.82
N TYR A 107 16.08 -9.74 -14.19
CA TYR A 107 15.24 -10.85 -13.70
C TYR A 107 14.32 -11.45 -14.78
N GLY A 108 14.36 -10.94 -16.01
CA GLY A 108 13.62 -11.47 -17.16
C GLY A 108 12.25 -10.85 -17.41
N THR A 109 11.81 -10.90 -18.67
CA THR A 109 10.61 -10.21 -19.14
C THR A 109 9.32 -10.91 -18.71
N PHE A 110 8.60 -10.33 -17.74
CA PHE A 110 7.16 -10.49 -17.46
C PHE A 110 6.52 -11.90 -17.57
N SER A 111 7.29 -12.98 -17.40
CA SER A 111 6.85 -14.36 -17.63
C SER A 111 7.07 -15.21 -16.38
N LEU A 112 6.08 -15.20 -15.50
CA LEU A 112 5.94 -16.16 -14.40
C LEU A 112 4.95 -17.27 -14.88
N PHE A 113 5.06 -18.53 -14.41
CA PHE A 113 4.36 -19.81 -14.77
C PHE A 113 3.15 -20.36 -13.90
N GLN A 114 1.96 -20.58 -14.47
CA GLN A 114 0.61 -20.41 -13.84
C GLN A 114 0.22 -21.08 -12.48
N CYS A 115 -0.39 -20.31 -11.55
CA CYS A 115 -1.08 -20.83 -10.35
C CYS A 115 -2.53 -20.30 -10.19
N ILE A 116 -3.52 -21.19 -10.09
CA ILE A 116 -4.96 -20.86 -10.16
C ILE A 116 -5.66 -20.83 -8.78
N GLN A 117 -4.97 -21.22 -7.69
CA GLN A 117 -5.61 -21.56 -6.40
C GLN A 117 -6.02 -20.37 -5.50
N MET A 118 -5.41 -19.18 -5.64
CA MET A 118 -5.58 -18.07 -4.67
C MET A 118 -6.89 -17.27 -4.80
N GLN A 119 -7.75 -17.54 -5.80
CA GLN A 119 -8.86 -16.64 -6.15
C GLN A 119 -10.11 -16.72 -5.24
N TYR A 120 -10.18 -17.71 -4.33
CA TYR A 120 -11.40 -18.00 -3.56
C TYR A 120 -11.53 -17.24 -2.23
N HIS A 121 -10.43 -16.96 -1.52
CA HIS A 121 -10.50 -16.26 -0.22
C HIS A 121 -10.84 -14.76 -0.35
N HIS A 122 -10.58 -14.14 -1.51
CA HIS A 122 -10.77 -12.70 -1.69
C HIS A 122 -12.25 -12.28 -1.81
N LYS A 123 -13.12 -13.15 -2.34
CA LYS A 123 -14.54 -12.80 -2.58
C LYS A 123 -15.32 -12.53 -1.30
N THR A 124 -15.02 -13.22 -0.20
CA THR A 124 -15.83 -13.16 1.04
C THR A 124 -15.61 -11.87 1.83
N PHE A 125 -14.43 -11.24 1.71
CA PHE A 125 -14.14 -9.99 2.42
C PHE A 125 -14.69 -8.74 1.70
N LEU A 126 -14.72 -8.75 0.36
CA LEU A 126 -15.20 -7.61 -0.44
C LEU A 126 -16.69 -7.33 -0.24
N ILE A 127 -17.51 -8.36 -0.01
CA ILE A 127 -18.98 -8.24 0.06
C ILE A 127 -19.43 -7.56 1.38
N ASN A 128 -18.70 -7.76 2.47
CA ASN A 128 -19.08 -7.25 3.80
C ASN A 128 -18.69 -5.77 4.03
N GLY A 129 -17.84 -5.18 3.19
CA GLY A 129 -17.38 -3.79 3.33
C GLY A 129 -18.26 -2.72 2.66
N ILE A 130 -19.23 -3.12 1.84
CA ILE A 130 -19.97 -2.22 0.92
C ILE A 130 -21.27 -1.68 1.52
N TYR A 131 -21.85 -2.36 2.53
CA TYR A 131 -23.18 -2.02 3.03
C TYR A 131 -23.16 -0.88 4.06
N LEU A 132 -23.48 0.32 3.56
CA LEU A 132 -23.99 1.47 4.30
C LEU A 132 -22.98 2.27 5.15
N THR A 133 -22.14 3.05 4.46
CA THR A 133 -21.34 4.15 5.04
C THR A 133 -21.61 5.49 4.32
N PRO A 134 -21.29 6.66 4.91
CA PRO A 134 -21.47 7.95 4.26
C PRO A 134 -20.57 8.10 3.03
N ARG A 135 -21.04 8.88 2.04
CA ARG A 135 -20.50 9.00 0.66
C ARG A 135 -18.97 9.11 0.57
N LEU A 136 -18.31 9.86 1.45
CA LEU A 136 -16.84 10.01 1.45
C LEU A 136 -16.10 8.74 1.90
N ARG A 137 -16.66 7.99 2.87
CA ARG A 137 -16.09 6.73 3.34
C ARG A 137 -16.23 5.63 2.29
N CYS A 138 -17.34 5.61 1.54
CA CYS A 138 -17.51 4.71 0.39
C CYS A 138 -16.45 4.94 -0.69
N VAL A 139 -16.06 6.19 -0.96
CA VAL A 139 -15.00 6.49 -1.93
C VAL A 139 -13.65 5.95 -1.46
N PHE A 140 -13.28 6.17 -0.19
CA PHE A 140 -12.01 5.68 0.35
C PHE A 140 -11.95 4.14 0.43
N ILE A 141 -13.02 3.49 0.90
CA ILE A 141 -13.16 2.03 0.89
C ILE A 141 -13.10 1.50 -0.54
N GLY A 142 -13.82 2.13 -1.47
CA GLY A 142 -13.83 1.78 -2.90
C GLY A 142 -12.46 1.92 -3.56
N LEU A 143 -11.64 2.90 -3.16
CA LEU A 143 -10.26 3.03 -3.63
C LEU A 143 -9.38 1.90 -3.12
N ILE A 144 -9.41 1.59 -1.83
CA ILE A 144 -8.63 0.47 -1.27
C ILE A 144 -9.07 -0.85 -1.91
N VAL A 145 -10.38 -1.08 -2.04
CA VAL A 145 -10.92 -2.25 -2.75
C VAL A 145 -10.43 -2.30 -4.20
N THR A 146 -10.48 -1.19 -4.94
CA THR A 146 -9.97 -1.13 -6.33
C THR A 146 -8.47 -1.43 -6.37
N MET A 147 -7.66 -0.78 -5.51
CA MET A 147 -6.21 -0.99 -5.43
C MET A 147 -5.86 -2.44 -5.15
N VAL A 148 -6.42 -3.03 -4.09
CA VAL A 148 -6.18 -4.43 -3.71
C VAL A 148 -6.70 -5.38 -4.79
N SER A 149 -7.85 -5.12 -5.41
CA SER A 149 -8.40 -5.95 -6.49
C SER A 149 -7.52 -5.90 -7.75
N THR A 150 -7.13 -4.70 -8.20
CA THR A 150 -6.25 -4.54 -9.37
C THR A 150 -4.88 -5.19 -9.13
N TYR A 151 -4.30 -5.01 -7.94
CA TYR A 151 -3.07 -5.70 -7.56
C TYR A 151 -3.25 -7.20 -7.50
N SER A 152 -4.30 -7.72 -6.87
CA SER A 152 -4.54 -9.16 -6.74
C SER A 152 -4.84 -9.81 -8.08
N VAL A 153 -5.56 -9.15 -9.00
CA VAL A 153 -5.82 -9.64 -10.35
C VAL A 153 -4.56 -9.59 -11.22
N PHE A 154 -3.81 -8.48 -11.18
CA PHE A 154 -2.52 -8.38 -11.88
C PHE A 154 -1.54 -9.42 -11.36
N PHE A 155 -1.42 -9.54 -10.04
CA PHE A 155 -0.56 -10.52 -9.42
C PHE A 155 -1.07 -11.91 -9.75
N ALA A 156 -2.34 -12.28 -9.57
CA ALA A 156 -2.89 -13.60 -9.92
C ALA A 156 -2.68 -13.99 -11.39
N TRP A 157 -2.90 -13.08 -12.34
CA TRP A 157 -2.62 -13.29 -13.77
C TRP A 157 -1.14 -13.61 -14.03
N ARG A 158 -0.27 -13.17 -13.12
CA ARG A 158 1.19 -13.31 -13.13
C ARG A 158 1.71 -14.15 -11.95
N ALA A 159 0.84 -14.82 -11.17
CA ALA A 159 1.14 -15.41 -9.86
C ALA A 159 1.56 -16.84 -10.07
N ASN A 160 2.74 -16.93 -10.64
CA ASN A 160 2.95 -17.99 -11.57
C ASN A 160 4.36 -18.52 -11.23
N LEU A 161 4.46 -19.31 -10.16
CA LEU A 161 5.70 -19.89 -9.64
C LEU A 161 5.41 -21.32 -9.14
N ASN A 162 6.37 -22.24 -9.31
CA ASN A 162 6.23 -23.58 -8.75
C ASN A 162 6.41 -23.51 -7.22
N ILE A 163 5.30 -23.72 -6.49
CA ILE A 163 5.18 -23.66 -5.03
C ILE A 163 5.88 -24.85 -4.33
N GLU A 164 6.17 -25.94 -5.05
CA GLU A 164 6.92 -27.10 -4.52
C GLU A 164 8.34 -26.72 -4.03
N LYS A 165 8.89 -25.62 -4.54
CA LYS A 165 10.21 -25.11 -4.13
C LYS A 165 10.03 -24.07 -3.00
N PRO A 166 10.50 -24.33 -1.77
CA PRO A 166 10.28 -23.42 -0.63
C PRO A 166 10.88 -22.03 -0.85
N LEU A 167 11.96 -21.92 -1.63
CA LEU A 167 12.57 -20.65 -2.01
C LEU A 167 11.65 -19.78 -2.88
N LEU A 168 10.79 -20.38 -3.70
CA LEU A 168 9.84 -19.64 -4.56
C LEU A 168 8.56 -19.31 -3.80
N LEU A 169 8.11 -20.19 -2.91
CA LEU A 169 6.99 -19.92 -1.99
C LEU A 169 7.25 -18.67 -1.15
N GLY A 170 8.40 -18.58 -0.48
CA GLY A 170 8.78 -17.40 0.32
C GLY A 170 8.94 -16.10 -0.48
N VAL A 171 9.10 -16.17 -1.80
CA VAL A 171 9.03 -15.00 -2.69
C VAL A 171 7.57 -14.61 -2.95
N VAL A 172 6.70 -15.58 -3.25
CA VAL A 172 5.26 -15.35 -3.47
C VAL A 172 4.60 -14.74 -2.24
N GLU A 173 4.87 -15.28 -1.05
CA GLU A 173 4.33 -14.78 0.23
C GLU A 173 4.65 -13.30 0.45
N ARG A 174 5.90 -12.88 0.19
CA ARG A 174 6.33 -11.47 0.31
C ARG A 174 5.57 -10.53 -0.63
N PHE A 175 5.14 -10.99 -1.80
CA PHE A 175 4.28 -10.21 -2.69
C PHE A 175 2.83 -10.15 -2.22
N TRP A 176 2.29 -11.22 -1.61
CA TRP A 176 0.93 -11.22 -1.05
C TRP A 176 0.78 -10.32 0.17
N LEU A 177 1.83 -10.14 0.99
CA LEU A 177 1.83 -9.20 2.13
C LEU A 177 1.33 -7.77 1.77
N GLN A 178 1.58 -7.29 0.54
CA GLN A 178 1.08 -5.98 0.08
C GLN A 178 -0.45 -5.96 -0.10
N ALA A 179 -1.04 -7.07 -0.57
CA ALA A 179 -2.49 -7.22 -0.69
C ALA A 179 -3.13 -7.41 0.69
N ASP A 180 -2.53 -8.28 1.51
CA ASP A 180 -3.02 -8.62 2.86
C ASP A 180 -3.05 -7.39 3.77
N ALA A 181 -2.05 -6.51 3.70
CA ALA A 181 -2.06 -5.23 4.41
C ALA A 181 -3.28 -4.38 4.06
N GLY A 182 -3.70 -4.36 2.78
CA GLY A 182 -4.91 -3.67 2.33
C GLY A 182 -6.19 -4.33 2.86
N VAL A 183 -6.24 -5.66 2.88
CA VAL A 183 -7.36 -6.42 3.47
C VAL A 183 -7.46 -6.17 4.98
N CYS A 184 -6.34 -6.10 5.71
CA CYS A 184 -6.30 -5.76 7.14
C CYS A 184 -6.84 -4.35 7.42
N VAL A 185 -6.54 -3.36 6.58
CA VAL A 185 -7.13 -2.02 6.69
C VAL A 185 -8.65 -2.06 6.47
N LEU A 186 -9.13 -2.78 5.46
CA LEU A 186 -10.57 -2.97 5.23
C LEU A 186 -11.25 -3.68 6.40
N ALA A 187 -10.62 -4.71 6.98
CA ALA A 187 -11.11 -5.44 8.14
C ALA A 187 -11.23 -4.52 9.38
N GLY A 188 -10.23 -3.68 9.64
CA GLY A 188 -10.26 -2.71 10.74
C GLY A 188 -11.36 -1.65 10.57
N LEU A 189 -11.57 -1.16 9.34
CA LEU A 189 -12.67 -0.24 9.02
C LEU A 189 -14.05 -0.91 9.21
N GLY A 190 -14.19 -2.16 8.77
CA GLY A 190 -15.41 -2.96 8.97
C GLY A 190 -15.72 -3.23 10.44
N LEU A 191 -14.71 -3.59 11.24
CA LEU A 191 -14.85 -3.79 12.69
C LEU A 191 -15.24 -2.48 13.40
N SER A 192 -14.61 -1.36 13.05
CA SER A 192 -14.97 -0.03 13.59
C SER A 192 -16.43 0.32 13.28
N TRP A 193 -16.90 0.07 12.05
CA TRP A 193 -18.29 0.27 11.67
C TRP A 193 -19.24 -0.65 12.46
N ALA A 194 -18.91 -1.93 12.61
CA ALA A 194 -19.71 -2.90 13.37
C ALA A 194 -19.86 -2.47 14.84
N VAL A 195 -18.77 -2.02 15.49
CA VAL A 195 -18.80 -1.48 16.87
C VAL A 195 -19.69 -0.23 16.96
N CYS A 196 -19.57 0.71 16.02
CA CYS A 196 -20.43 1.91 15.99
C CYS A 196 -21.91 1.54 15.79
N TRP A 197 -22.21 0.59 14.91
CA TRP A 197 -23.57 0.13 14.62
C TRP A 197 -24.19 -0.59 15.82
N LEU A 198 -23.45 -1.50 16.47
CA LEU A 198 -23.88 -2.22 17.67
C LEU A 198 -24.14 -1.25 18.83
N ASN A 199 -23.23 -0.31 19.09
CA ASN A 199 -23.42 0.72 20.11
C ASN A 199 -24.67 1.59 19.83
N GLY A 200 -24.92 1.95 18.56
CA GLY A 200 -26.11 2.71 18.16
C GLY A 200 -27.44 1.93 18.24
N ARG A 201 -27.39 0.59 18.27
CA ARG A 201 -28.57 -0.29 18.33
C ARG A 201 -28.90 -0.79 19.73
N LEU A 202 -27.88 -1.15 20.50
CA LEU A 202 -28.01 -1.88 21.78
C LEU A 202 -27.53 -1.06 22.99
N GLY A 203 -26.88 0.09 22.75
CA GLY A 203 -26.12 0.80 23.78
C GLY A 203 -24.84 0.04 24.15
N TRP A 204 -24.22 0.44 25.26
CA TRP A 204 -23.02 -0.18 25.86
C TRP A 204 -21.73 -0.12 25.02
N GLY A 205 -21.41 1.05 24.45
CA GLY A 205 -20.21 1.27 23.63
C GLY A 205 -18.88 0.79 24.25
N THR A 206 -18.74 0.83 25.59
CA THR A 206 -17.57 0.29 26.29
C THR A 206 -17.40 -1.22 26.05
N LEU A 207 -18.49 -2.01 26.11
CA LEU A 207 -18.45 -3.46 25.92
C LEU A 207 -18.15 -3.84 24.47
N TRP A 208 -18.72 -3.12 23.49
CA TRP A 208 -18.43 -3.36 22.08
C TRP A 208 -16.99 -3.00 21.73
N ASN A 209 -16.46 -1.92 22.32
CA ASN A 209 -15.07 -1.52 22.13
C ASN A 209 -14.09 -2.53 22.77
N THR A 210 -14.30 -2.95 24.02
CA THR A 210 -13.44 -3.97 24.66
C THR A 210 -13.55 -5.32 23.96
N GLY A 211 -14.74 -5.73 23.52
CA GLY A 211 -14.93 -6.93 22.69
C GLY A 211 -14.13 -6.89 21.38
N ALA A 212 -14.12 -5.74 20.70
CA ALA A 212 -13.31 -5.55 19.50
C ALA A 212 -11.79 -5.62 19.76
N TRP A 213 -11.31 -5.04 20.87
CA TRP A 213 -9.90 -5.15 21.28
C TRP A 213 -9.49 -6.57 21.67
N ILE A 214 -10.36 -7.32 22.35
CA ILE A 214 -10.10 -8.73 22.69
C ILE A 214 -10.05 -9.58 21.41
N LEU A 215 -10.98 -9.35 20.47
CA LEU A 215 -11.03 -10.06 19.20
C LEU A 215 -9.77 -9.78 18.34
N THR A 216 -9.33 -8.52 18.23
CA THR A 216 -8.12 -8.19 17.46
C THR A 216 -6.86 -8.74 18.12
N ALA A 217 -6.72 -8.66 19.45
CA ALA A 217 -5.60 -9.26 20.18
C ALA A 217 -5.57 -10.79 20.01
N GLY A 218 -6.73 -11.45 20.07
CA GLY A 218 -6.86 -12.90 19.85
C GLY A 218 -6.44 -13.32 18.43
N LEU A 219 -6.88 -12.59 17.41
CA LEU A 219 -6.49 -12.85 16.02
C LEU A 219 -4.98 -12.65 15.79
N ILE A 220 -4.38 -11.59 16.36
CA ILE A 220 -2.94 -11.33 16.27
C ILE A 220 -2.15 -12.45 16.96
N SER A 221 -2.55 -12.85 18.17
CA SER A 221 -1.92 -13.95 18.91
C SER A 221 -2.00 -15.28 18.14
N HIS A 222 -3.13 -15.56 17.50
CA HIS A 222 -3.31 -16.74 16.65
C HIS A 222 -2.40 -16.72 15.41
N MET A 223 -2.29 -15.57 14.72
CA MET A 223 -1.40 -15.40 13.57
C MET A 223 0.08 -15.58 13.95
N ILE A 224 0.50 -15.03 15.09
CA ILE A 224 1.86 -15.21 15.63
C ILE A 224 2.13 -16.69 15.93
N SER A 225 1.17 -17.39 16.55
CA SER A 225 1.28 -18.82 16.88
C SER A 225 1.39 -19.72 15.64
N LEU A 226 0.70 -19.36 14.54
CA LEU A 226 0.82 -20.07 13.26
C LEU A 226 2.17 -19.83 12.56
N ASN A 227 2.72 -18.61 12.66
CA ASN A 227 3.97 -18.23 11.98
C ASN A 227 5.25 -18.70 12.73
N HIS A 228 5.10 -19.28 13.91
CA HIS A 228 6.19 -19.84 14.73
C HIS A 228 6.29 -21.38 14.66
N LYS A 229 5.52 -22.03 13.78
CA LYS A 229 5.56 -23.48 13.53
C LYS A 229 6.20 -23.80 12.18
#